data_AF-A0A150NZW9-F1
#
_entry.id   AF-A0A150NZW9-F1
#
_cell.length_a   1.000
_cell.length_b   1.000
_cell.length_c   1.000
_cell.angle_alpha   90.00
_cell.angle_beta   90.00
_cell.angle_gamma   90.00
#
_symmetry.space_group_name_H-M   'P 1'
#
loop_
_entity.id
_entity.type
_entity.pdbx_description
1 polymer ?
#
loop_
_entity_poly.entity_id
_entity_poly.type
_entity_poly.pdbx_seq_one_letter_code
_entity_poly.pdbx_strand_id
1 'polypeptide(L)'
;MLAAELRGPQGALHYAATIEMRPAAERVAPKGPAAPALGPWSGGDDPYDGHTLFHGRDFQVIRRLDGVSREGIAGTVVGLREAGWVAQPWKTDPAALDGGLQLATLWTQHVLGGAALPMSVGALHTFAEGPSDGPLRAVVRGQIVARDRTKADIAFVDPEGTLVAELRDVQYVLRPDAARGQA
;
A
#
# COMPACT_ATOMS: atom_id res chain seq x y z
N MET A 1 10.09 23.15 14.23
CA MET A 1 9.04 22.62 13.35
C MET A 1 8.67 23.67 12.33
N LEU A 2 8.43 23.28 11.08
CA LEU A 2 7.94 24.13 10.00
C LEU A 2 6.52 23.67 9.62
N ALA A 3 5.65 24.60 9.24
CA ALA A 3 4.36 24.25 8.64
C ALA A 3 4.52 24.19 7.11
N ALA A 4 3.88 23.22 6.48
CA ALA A 4 3.80 23.08 5.04
C ALA A 4 2.34 22.90 4.61
N GLU A 5 1.97 23.50 3.48
CA GLU A 5 0.62 23.46 2.94
C GLU A 5 0.70 23.19 1.43
N LEU A 6 -0.17 22.32 0.94
CA LEU A 6 -0.44 22.17 -0.49
C LEU A 6 -1.78 22.83 -0.80
N ARG A 7 -1.76 23.88 -1.59
CA ARG A 7 -2.94 24.65 -2.01
C ARG A 7 -3.21 24.46 -3.49
N GLY A 8 -4.47 24.39 -3.85
CA GLY A 8 -4.91 24.37 -5.25
C GLY A 8 -4.65 25.71 -5.96
N PRO A 9 -4.87 25.78 -7.28
CA PRO A 9 -4.60 26.98 -8.07
C PRO A 9 -5.36 28.23 -7.58
N GLN A 10 -6.53 28.06 -6.95
CA GLN A 10 -7.35 29.13 -6.38
C GLN A 10 -7.10 29.37 -4.88
N GLY A 11 -6.02 28.80 -4.31
CA GLY A 11 -5.64 28.98 -2.91
C GLY A 11 -6.35 28.07 -1.89
N ALA A 12 -7.26 27.21 -2.34
CA ALA A 12 -7.94 26.22 -1.50
C ALA A 12 -6.91 25.27 -0.86
N LEU A 13 -6.96 25.11 0.46
CA LEU A 13 -6.08 24.18 1.18
C LEU A 13 -6.52 22.74 0.90
N HIS A 14 -5.61 21.93 0.35
CA HIS A 14 -5.86 20.51 0.11
C HIS A 14 -5.16 19.62 1.14
N TYR A 15 -3.92 19.96 1.48
CA TYR A 15 -3.13 19.20 2.46
C TYR A 15 -2.33 20.16 3.33
N ALA A 16 -2.08 19.76 4.57
CA ALA A 16 -1.19 20.45 5.49
C ALA A 16 -0.32 19.42 6.22
N ALA A 17 0.89 19.82 6.56
CA ALA A 17 1.84 19.00 7.29
C ALA A 17 2.69 19.86 8.24
N THR A 18 3.20 19.20 9.27
CA THR A 18 4.26 19.76 10.11
C THR A 18 5.56 19.02 9.82
N ILE A 19 6.63 19.76 9.57
CA ILE A 19 7.96 19.24 9.26
C ILE A 19 8.86 19.46 10.47
N GLU A 20 9.44 18.39 10.97
CA GLU A 20 10.48 18.44 11.99
C GLU A 20 11.81 18.01 11.36
N MET A 21 12.80 18.90 11.37
CA MET A 21 14.13 18.61 10.88
C MET A 21 14.91 17.88 11.98
N ARG A 22 15.55 16.77 11.62
CA ARG A 22 16.45 16.02 12.51
C ARG A 22 17.83 15.91 11.86
N PRO A 23 18.92 15.79 12.65
CA PRO A 23 20.24 15.49 12.11
C PRO A 23 20.18 14.23 11.23
N ALA A 24 20.92 14.24 10.13
CA ALA A 24 21.03 13.06 9.29
C ALA A 24 21.70 11.93 10.09
N ALA A 25 20.92 10.89 10.38
CA ALA A 25 21.45 9.63 10.87
C ALA A 25 21.68 8.71 9.68
N GLU A 26 22.68 7.84 9.78
CA GLU A 26 22.87 6.77 8.81
C GLU A 26 21.62 5.88 8.80
N ARG A 27 20.98 5.75 7.64
CA ARG A 27 19.84 4.85 7.47
C ARG A 27 20.35 3.44 7.29
N VAL A 28 20.47 2.70 8.39
CA VAL A 28 20.67 1.26 8.32
C VAL A 28 19.32 0.61 8.07
N ALA A 29 19.13 0.12 6.85
CA ALA A 29 17.92 -0.59 6.49
C ALA A 29 17.88 -1.96 7.19
N PRO A 30 16.82 -2.27 7.98
CA PRO A 30 16.69 -3.58 8.60
C PRO A 30 16.32 -4.63 7.55
N LYS A 31 16.40 -5.92 7.91
CA LYS A 31 15.82 -6.97 7.10
C LYS A 31 14.30 -6.83 7.07
N GLY A 32 13.71 -7.15 5.91
CA GLY A 32 12.27 -7.24 5.75
C GLY A 32 11.65 -8.34 6.63
N PRO A 33 10.38 -8.19 7.02
CA PRO A 33 9.68 -9.23 7.77
C PRO A 33 9.48 -10.47 6.89
N ALA A 34 9.50 -11.66 7.50
CA ALA A 34 8.98 -12.84 6.84
C ALA A 34 7.48 -12.64 6.54
N ALA A 35 6.97 -13.27 5.48
CA ALA A 35 5.53 -13.34 5.26
C ALA A 35 4.86 -14.20 6.33
N PRO A 36 3.56 -14.00 6.63
CA PRO A 36 2.79 -14.98 7.39
C PRO A 36 2.72 -16.31 6.62
N ALA A 37 2.22 -17.37 7.26
CA ALA A 37 1.90 -18.61 6.56
C ALA A 37 0.72 -18.34 5.61
N LEU A 38 0.96 -18.42 4.30
CA LEU A 38 -0.02 -18.08 3.27
C LEU A 38 -0.64 -19.35 2.67
N GLY A 39 -1.96 -19.29 2.45
CA GLY A 39 -2.65 -20.19 1.54
C GLY A 39 -2.68 -19.64 0.11
N PRO A 40 -3.18 -20.42 -0.86
CA PRO A 40 -3.34 -19.94 -2.23
C PRO A 40 -4.33 -18.77 -2.29
N TRP A 41 -4.09 -17.85 -3.23
CA TRP A 41 -5.08 -16.84 -3.57
C TRP A 41 -6.28 -17.49 -4.26
N SER A 42 -7.49 -17.21 -3.78
CA SER A 42 -8.75 -17.79 -4.29
C SER A 42 -9.69 -16.75 -4.91
N GLY A 43 -9.25 -15.50 -5.09
CA GLY A 43 -10.07 -14.40 -5.60
C GLY A 43 -10.13 -14.31 -7.13
N GLY A 44 -9.74 -15.37 -7.85
CA GLY A 44 -9.66 -15.41 -9.31
C GLY A 44 -8.27 -15.10 -9.88
N ASP A 45 -8.15 -15.22 -11.20
CA ASP A 45 -6.87 -15.06 -11.90
C ASP A 45 -6.43 -13.60 -12.06
N ASP A 46 -7.39 -12.68 -12.17
CA ASP A 46 -7.13 -11.25 -12.29
C ASP A 46 -7.49 -10.53 -10.97
N PRO A 47 -6.52 -9.95 -10.23
CA PRO A 47 -6.82 -9.16 -9.05
C PRO A 47 -7.52 -7.84 -9.37
N TYR A 48 -7.49 -7.37 -10.63
CA TYR A 48 -8.10 -6.12 -11.10
C TYR A 48 -9.51 -6.32 -11.67
N ASP A 49 -10.40 -6.87 -10.84
CA ASP A 49 -11.79 -7.23 -11.16
C ASP A 49 -12.72 -6.06 -11.53
N GLY A 50 -12.25 -4.82 -11.44
CA GLY A 50 -13.08 -3.62 -11.66
C GLY A 50 -14.02 -3.29 -10.50
N HIS A 51 -14.05 -4.10 -9.45
CA HIS A 51 -14.94 -3.94 -8.29
C HIS A 51 -14.15 -3.71 -7.00
N THR A 52 -13.34 -4.68 -6.59
CA THR A 52 -12.42 -4.60 -5.44
C THR A 52 -11.23 -3.72 -5.79
N LEU A 53 -10.54 -4.04 -6.88
CA LEU A 53 -9.51 -3.18 -7.46
C LEU A 53 -10.01 -2.67 -8.81
N PHE A 54 -10.39 -1.39 -8.84
CA PHE A 54 -10.97 -0.72 -10.00
C PHE A 54 -9.94 0.13 -10.77
N HIS A 55 -8.66 -0.17 -10.60
CA HIS A 55 -7.56 0.62 -11.15
C HIS A 55 -7.42 0.41 -12.67
N GLY A 56 -7.29 1.51 -13.41
CA GLY A 56 -6.93 1.46 -14.83
C GLY A 56 -5.50 0.98 -15.03
N ARG A 57 -5.15 0.58 -16.26
CA ARG A 57 -3.87 -0.06 -16.64
C ARG A 57 -2.63 0.59 -16.00
N ASP A 58 -2.56 1.92 -15.99
CA ASP A 58 -1.37 2.64 -15.52
C ASP A 58 -1.20 2.58 -13.98
N PHE A 59 -2.22 2.10 -13.25
CA PHE A 59 -2.20 1.82 -11.81
C PHE A 59 -2.25 0.31 -11.50
N GLN A 60 -2.15 -0.57 -12.49
CA GLN A 60 -2.10 -2.02 -12.27
C GLN A 60 -0.66 -2.48 -11.96
N VAL A 61 -0.23 -2.24 -10.74
CA VAL A 61 1.17 -2.40 -10.30
C VAL A 61 1.45 -3.66 -9.48
N ILE A 62 0.44 -4.50 -9.21
CA ILE A 62 0.62 -5.83 -8.62
C ILE A 62 0.99 -6.80 -9.76
N ARG A 63 2.20 -7.36 -9.67
CA ARG A 63 2.73 -8.32 -10.65
C ARG A 63 2.35 -9.76 -10.32
N ARG A 64 2.32 -10.09 -9.03
CA ARG A 64 2.09 -11.46 -8.55
C ARG A 64 1.53 -11.45 -7.13
N LEU A 65 0.61 -12.37 -6.86
CA LEU A 65 0.22 -12.73 -5.49
C LEU A 65 0.98 -13.97 -5.06
N ASP A 66 1.66 -13.90 -3.93
CA ASP A 66 2.30 -15.07 -3.30
C ASP A 66 1.25 -15.94 -2.59
N GLY A 67 0.19 -15.32 -2.06
CA GLY A 67 -0.89 -15.98 -1.34
C GLY A 67 -1.52 -15.07 -0.28
N VAL A 68 -2.54 -15.58 0.40
CA VAL A 68 -3.32 -14.86 1.42
C VAL A 68 -3.65 -15.76 2.60
N SER A 69 -3.80 -15.17 3.78
CA SER A 69 -4.34 -15.80 4.98
C SER A 69 -5.14 -14.78 5.79
N ARG A 70 -5.69 -15.23 6.92
CA ARG A 70 -6.34 -14.34 7.88
C ARG A 70 -5.36 -13.29 8.45
N GLU A 71 -4.09 -13.65 8.61
CA GLU A 71 -3.04 -12.81 9.19
C GLU A 71 -2.43 -11.81 8.19
N GLY A 72 -2.58 -12.03 6.88
CA GLY A 72 -2.01 -11.13 5.88
C GLY A 72 -2.03 -11.63 4.44
N ILE A 73 -1.40 -10.86 3.56
CA ILE A 73 -1.22 -11.17 2.13
C ILE A 73 0.22 -10.79 1.74
N ALA A 74 0.80 -11.47 0.77
CA ALA A 74 2.06 -11.03 0.18
C ALA A 74 2.02 -11.13 -1.35
N GLY A 75 2.84 -10.32 -2.00
CA GLY A 75 2.95 -10.31 -3.45
C GLY A 75 4.12 -9.47 -3.93
N THR A 76 4.31 -9.44 -5.25
CA THR A 76 5.28 -8.60 -5.93
C THR A 76 4.56 -7.39 -6.51
N VAL A 77 5.08 -6.19 -6.21
CA VAL A 77 4.62 -4.92 -6.77
C VAL A 77 5.75 -4.29 -7.58
N VAL A 78 5.40 -3.53 -8.62
CA VAL A 78 6.37 -2.84 -9.46
C VAL A 78 6.45 -1.36 -9.12
N GLY A 79 7.65 -0.80 -9.27
CA GLY A 79 7.92 0.60 -9.02
C GLY A 79 7.51 1.50 -10.18
N LEU A 80 7.63 2.80 -9.96
CA LEU A 80 7.13 3.84 -10.87
C LEU A 80 7.80 3.77 -12.25
N ARG A 81 9.04 3.28 -12.30
CA ARG A 81 9.83 3.16 -13.54
C ARG A 81 9.21 2.13 -14.47
N GLU A 82 8.77 0.99 -13.94
CA GLU A 82 8.09 -0.04 -14.73
C GLU A 82 6.64 0.37 -15.03
N ALA A 83 5.97 1.05 -14.10
CA ALA A 83 4.63 1.60 -14.31
C ALA A 83 4.59 2.74 -15.35
N GLY A 84 5.74 3.24 -15.81
CA GLY A 84 5.82 4.33 -16.79
C GLY A 84 5.43 5.70 -16.22
N TRP A 85 5.48 5.86 -14.90
CA TRP A 85 5.15 7.13 -14.25
C TRP A 85 6.31 8.13 -14.39
N VAL A 86 5.98 9.41 -14.27
CA VAL A 86 6.97 10.48 -14.44
C VAL A 86 8.05 10.40 -13.36
N ALA A 87 9.29 10.28 -13.82
CA ALA A 87 10.47 10.36 -12.97
C ALA A 87 10.63 11.79 -12.42
N GLN A 88 10.76 11.90 -11.11
CA GLN A 88 11.08 13.11 -10.35
C GLN A 88 12.09 12.74 -9.26
N PRO A 89 12.69 13.70 -8.52
CA PRO A 89 13.51 13.41 -7.35
C PRO A 89 12.66 12.93 -6.16
N TRP A 90 11.88 11.87 -6.38
CA TRP A 90 11.03 11.25 -5.40
C TRP A 90 11.86 10.76 -4.21
N LYS A 91 11.27 10.82 -3.02
CA LYS A 91 11.87 10.25 -1.80
C LYS A 91 11.42 8.81 -1.53
N THR A 92 10.42 8.35 -2.29
CA THR A 92 9.81 7.04 -2.21
C THR A 92 9.53 6.54 -3.62
N ASP A 93 9.12 5.28 -3.75
CA ASP A 93 8.47 4.80 -4.97
C ASP A 93 6.94 4.87 -4.83
N PRO A 94 6.27 5.93 -5.32
CA PRO A 94 4.83 6.09 -5.15
C PRO A 94 4.01 4.98 -5.81
N ALA A 95 4.48 4.36 -6.90
CA ALA A 95 3.77 3.26 -7.55
C ALA A 95 3.88 1.98 -6.72
N ALA A 96 5.06 1.68 -6.17
CA ALA A 96 5.21 0.54 -5.28
C ALA A 96 4.37 0.71 -4.00
N LEU A 97 4.38 1.92 -3.40
CA LEU A 97 3.56 2.23 -2.22
C LEU A 97 2.06 2.03 -2.51
N ASP A 98 1.58 2.51 -3.66
CA ASP A 98 0.20 2.28 -4.10
C ASP A 98 -0.11 0.80 -4.29
N GLY A 99 0.79 0.03 -4.91
CA GLY A 99 0.66 -1.42 -5.05
C GLY A 99 0.53 -2.16 -3.71
N GLY A 100 1.26 -1.70 -2.69
CA GLY A 100 1.11 -2.22 -1.32
C GLY A 100 -0.27 -1.91 -0.73
N LEU A 101 -0.78 -0.70 -0.95
CA LEU A 101 -2.14 -0.33 -0.54
C LEU A 101 -3.21 -1.15 -1.28
N GLN A 102 -3.01 -1.43 -2.57
CA GLN A 102 -3.87 -2.30 -3.35
C GLN A 102 -3.87 -3.74 -2.81
N LEU A 103 -2.69 -4.28 -2.46
CA LEU A 103 -2.60 -5.60 -1.81
C LEU A 103 -3.36 -5.63 -0.48
N ALA A 104 -3.22 -4.60 0.35
CA ALA A 104 -3.97 -4.52 1.59
C ALA A 104 -5.48 -4.42 1.37
N THR A 105 -5.95 -3.77 0.29
CA THR A 105 -7.37 -3.82 -0.13
C THR A 105 -7.82 -5.26 -0.43
N LEU A 106 -7.03 -6.04 -1.16
CA LEU A 106 -7.34 -7.46 -1.43
C LEU A 106 -7.40 -8.28 -0.14
N TRP A 107 -6.50 -8.05 0.81
CA TRP A 107 -6.56 -8.71 2.10
C TRP A 107 -7.80 -8.31 2.91
N THR A 108 -8.16 -7.02 2.92
CA THR A 108 -9.39 -6.55 3.56
C THR A 108 -10.62 -7.21 2.92
N GLN A 109 -10.67 -7.31 1.60
CA GLN A 109 -11.74 -8.01 0.89
C GLN A 109 -11.78 -9.49 1.25
N HIS A 110 -10.62 -10.15 1.36
CA HIS A 110 -10.54 -11.54 1.78
C HIS A 110 -11.13 -11.77 3.19
N VAL A 111 -10.82 -10.89 4.16
CA VAL A 111 -11.23 -11.11 5.56
C VAL A 111 -12.60 -10.52 5.92
N LEU A 112 -13.08 -9.51 5.19
CA LEU A 112 -14.37 -8.86 5.43
C LEU A 112 -15.44 -9.17 4.37
N GLY A 113 -15.06 -9.71 3.21
CA GLY A 113 -15.98 -10.13 2.16
C GLY A 113 -16.51 -9.02 1.25
N GLY A 114 -15.96 -7.80 1.33
CA GLY A 114 -16.41 -6.65 0.54
C GLY A 114 -15.26 -5.72 0.14
N ALA A 115 -15.51 -4.90 -0.87
CA ALA A 115 -14.53 -3.90 -1.31
C ALA A 115 -14.34 -2.82 -0.23
N ALA A 116 -13.11 -2.34 -0.07
CA ALA A 116 -12.75 -1.37 0.97
C ALA A 116 -11.91 -0.24 0.41
N LEU A 117 -11.83 0.87 1.16
CA LEU A 117 -10.96 2.00 0.84
C LEU A 117 -9.98 2.25 1.99
N PRO A 118 -8.72 2.60 1.69
CA PRO A 118 -7.80 3.10 2.70
C PRO A 118 -8.28 4.48 3.19
N MET A 119 -8.41 4.63 4.50
CA MET A 119 -8.94 5.84 5.14
C MET A 119 -7.89 6.60 5.95
N SER A 120 -6.83 5.92 6.40
CA SER A 120 -5.70 6.57 7.06
C SER A 120 -4.43 5.73 6.96
N VAL A 121 -3.29 6.40 7.11
CA VAL A 121 -1.97 5.81 7.30
C VAL A 121 -1.42 6.38 8.59
N GLY A 122 -1.00 5.55 9.54
CA GLY A 122 -0.43 6.01 10.79
C GLY A 122 1.00 6.53 10.64
N ALA A 123 1.84 5.80 9.91
CA ALA A 123 3.19 6.24 9.58
C ALA A 123 3.70 5.66 8.26
N LEU A 124 4.68 6.35 7.67
CA LEU A 124 5.53 5.85 6.60
C LEU A 124 6.98 5.96 7.06
N HIS A 125 7.68 4.82 7.13
CA HIS A 125 9.11 4.76 7.38
C HIS A 125 9.83 4.41 6.07
N THR A 126 10.89 5.15 5.75
CA THR A 126 11.70 4.97 4.53
C THR A 126 13.13 4.65 4.92
N PHE A 127 13.67 3.58 4.35
CA PHE A 127 15.01 3.09 4.62
C PHE A 127 15.93 3.20 3.40
N ALA A 128 15.36 3.30 2.20
CA ALA A 128 16.07 3.68 0.97
C ALA A 128 15.55 5.01 0.41
N GLU A 129 16.32 5.63 -0.48
CA GLU A 129 15.92 6.86 -1.18
C GLU A 129 15.31 6.51 -2.54
N GLY A 130 14.21 7.19 -2.86
CA GLY A 130 13.68 7.30 -4.21
C GLY A 130 13.06 6.04 -4.77
N PRO A 131 12.81 6.04 -6.10
CA PRO A 131 12.14 4.93 -6.75
C PRO A 131 12.99 3.67 -6.65
N SER A 132 12.35 2.51 -6.50
CA SER A 132 13.08 1.25 -6.44
C SER A 132 13.69 0.90 -7.80
N ASP A 133 14.86 0.29 -7.79
CA ASP A 133 15.56 -0.14 -9.01
C ASP A 133 14.91 -1.35 -9.68
N GLY A 134 14.03 -2.05 -8.97
CA GLY A 134 13.24 -3.15 -9.48
C GLY A 134 11.96 -3.39 -8.69
N PRO A 135 11.25 -4.50 -8.99
CA PRO A 135 10.08 -4.91 -8.25
C PRO A 135 10.39 -5.15 -6.78
N LEU A 136 9.43 -4.83 -5.91
CA LEU A 136 9.52 -5.06 -4.48
C LEU A 136 8.56 -6.16 -4.08
N ARG A 137 8.95 -6.94 -3.09
CA ARG A 137 8.03 -7.83 -2.39
C ARG A 137 7.30 -7.03 -1.32
N ALA A 138 5.98 -6.92 -1.44
CA ALA A 138 5.13 -6.33 -0.43
C ALA A 138 4.57 -7.42 0.49
N VAL A 139 4.74 -7.23 1.80
CA VAL A 139 4.23 -8.12 2.85
C VAL A 139 3.26 -7.32 3.70
N VAL A 140 1.99 -7.69 3.66
CA VAL A 140 0.93 -7.09 4.46
C VAL A 140 0.65 -7.98 5.66
N ARG A 141 0.60 -7.38 6.85
CA ARG A 141 0.12 -8.04 8.07
C ARG A 141 -1.05 -7.25 8.61
N GLY A 142 -2.16 -7.93 8.84
CA GLY A 142 -3.42 -7.26 9.12
C GLY A 142 -4.18 -7.82 10.31
N GLN A 143 -5.08 -7.00 10.84
CA GLN A 143 -6.01 -7.33 11.90
C GLN A 143 -7.40 -6.75 11.59
N ILE A 144 -8.45 -7.52 11.90
CA ILE A 144 -9.83 -7.04 11.88
C ILE A 144 -10.04 -6.22 13.15
N VAL A 145 -10.36 -4.93 13.02
CA VAL A 145 -10.54 -4.02 14.16
C VAL A 145 -12.00 -3.66 14.43
N ALA A 146 -12.88 -3.89 13.46
CA ALA A 146 -14.32 -3.80 13.60
C ALA A 146 -15.01 -4.66 12.52
N ARG A 147 -16.35 -4.75 12.56
CA ARG A 147 -17.15 -5.47 11.55
C ARG A 147 -16.87 -4.99 10.11
N ASP A 148 -16.64 -3.70 9.95
CA ASP A 148 -16.49 -3.00 8.68
C ASP A 148 -15.08 -2.43 8.49
N ARG A 149 -14.11 -2.81 9.35
CA ARG A 149 -12.78 -2.19 9.37
C ARG A 149 -11.65 -3.17 9.61
N THR A 150 -10.56 -2.92 8.92
CA THR A 150 -9.27 -3.57 9.20
C THR A 150 -8.17 -2.55 9.40
N LYS A 151 -7.09 -2.99 10.06
CA LYS A 151 -5.84 -2.25 10.17
C LYS A 151 -4.69 -3.13 9.69
N ALA A 152 -3.76 -2.58 8.92
CA ALA A 152 -2.65 -3.33 8.36
C ALA A 152 -1.33 -2.56 8.36
N ASP A 153 -0.24 -3.29 8.52
CA ASP A 153 1.11 -2.84 8.25
C ASP A 153 1.57 -3.44 6.92
N ILE A 154 2.32 -2.67 6.12
CA ILE A 154 2.77 -3.04 4.78
C ILE A 154 4.26 -2.80 4.69
N ALA A 155 5.05 -3.86 4.57
CA ALA A 155 6.49 -3.81 4.39
C ALA A 155 6.86 -4.03 2.92
N PHE A 156 7.79 -3.22 2.40
CA PHE A 156 8.32 -3.32 1.04
C PHE A 156 9.77 -3.77 1.09
N VAL A 157 10.06 -4.92 0.48
CA VAL A 157 11.34 -5.61 0.60
C VAL A 157 11.97 -5.77 -0.78
N ASP A 158 13.25 -5.41 -0.90
CA ASP A 158 14.03 -5.60 -2.13
C ASP A 158 14.41 -7.07 -2.37
N PRO A 159 14.98 -7.42 -3.54
CA PRO A 159 15.42 -8.79 -3.84
C PRO A 159 16.47 -9.34 -2.86
N GLU A 160 17.24 -8.48 -2.22
CA GLU A 160 18.25 -8.82 -1.22
C GLU A 160 17.66 -9.11 0.17
N GLY A 161 16.35 -8.87 0.36
CA GLY A 161 15.66 -9.09 1.63
C GLY A 161 15.73 -7.90 2.58
N THR A 162 16.14 -6.73 2.09
CA THR A 162 16.26 -5.49 2.85
C THR A 162 14.95 -4.72 2.80
N LEU A 163 14.55 -4.15 3.94
CA LEU A 163 13.36 -3.32 4.03
C LEU A 163 13.63 -1.96 3.36
N VAL A 164 12.85 -1.61 2.35
CA VAL A 164 12.93 -0.35 1.60
C VAL A 164 12.04 0.72 2.25
N ALA A 165 10.81 0.34 2.58
CA ALA A 165 9.82 1.19 3.23
C ALA A 165 8.82 0.35 4.04
N GLU A 166 8.13 1.02 4.96
CA GLU A 166 7.05 0.42 5.74
C GLU A 166 5.91 1.43 5.95
N LEU A 167 4.69 1.06 5.58
CA LEU A 167 3.47 1.75 5.99
C LEU A 167 2.95 1.08 7.26
N ARG A 168 2.63 1.87 8.29
CA ARG A 168 2.10 1.39 9.56
C ARG A 168 0.68 1.87 9.79
N ASP A 169 -0.10 1.03 10.47
CA ASP A 169 -1.45 1.32 10.94
C ASP A 169 -2.36 1.85 9.83
N VAL A 170 -2.26 1.28 8.63
CA VAL A 170 -3.13 1.63 7.51
C VAL A 170 -4.53 1.11 7.80
N GLN A 171 -5.51 2.00 7.90
CA GLN A 171 -6.89 1.63 8.19
C GLN A 171 -7.71 1.56 6.92
N TYR A 172 -8.49 0.50 6.80
CA TYR A 172 -9.45 0.32 5.72
C TYR A 172 -10.86 0.25 6.27
N VAL A 173 -11.80 0.81 5.51
CA VAL A 173 -13.24 0.74 5.80
C VAL A 173 -13.93 0.15 4.59
N LEU A 174 -14.85 -0.80 4.82
CA LEU A 174 -15.71 -1.31 3.77
C LEU A 174 -16.45 -0.16 3.11
N ARG A 175 -16.51 -0.18 1.77
CA ARG A 175 -17.37 0.74 1.07
C ARG A 175 -18.81 0.44 1.49
N PRO A 176 -19.66 1.47 1.66
CA PRO A 176 -21.08 1.25 1.67
C PRO A 176 -21.43 0.74 0.27
N ASP A 177 -21.58 -0.58 0.11
CA ASP A 177 -22.03 -1.15 -1.14
C ASP A 177 -23.36 -0.47 -1.49
N ALA A 178 -23.46 0.13 -2.68
CA ALA A 178 -24.75 0.44 -3.24
C ALA A 178 -25.54 -0.87 -3.20
N ALA A 179 -26.62 -0.91 -2.41
CA ALA A 179 -27.41 -2.10 -2.18
C ALA A 179 -27.57 -2.87 -3.49
N ARG A 180 -27.23 -4.17 -3.49
CA ARG A 180 -27.65 -5.06 -4.56
C ARG A 180 -29.17 -4.90 -4.68
N GLY A 181 -29.59 -4.35 -5.81
CA GLY A 181 -31.00 -4.24 -6.16
C GLY A 181 -31.65 -5.61 -6.04
N GLN A 182 -32.82 -5.64 -5.43
CA GLN A 182 -33.79 -6.69 -5.66
C GLN A 182 -34.09 -6.70 -7.17
N ALA A 183 -33.84 -7.84 -7.81
CA ALA A 183 -34.46 -8.24 -9.06
C ALA A 183 -34.61 -9.76 -9.01
#